data_AF-A0A401GI41-F1
#
_entry.id   AF-A0A401GI41-F1
#
_cell.length_a   1.000
_cell.length_b   1.000
_cell.length_c   1.000
_cell.angle_alpha   90.00
_cell.angle_beta   90.00
_cell.angle_gamma   90.00
#
_symmetry.space_group_name_H-M   'P 1'
#
loop_
_entity.id
_entity.type
_entity.pdbx_description
1 polymer ?
#
loop_
_entity_poly.entity_id
_entity_poly.type
_entity_poly.pdbx_seq_one_letter_code
_entity_poly.pdbx_strand_id
1 'polypeptide(L)'
;MRQSFAEHVLYAFFLSSFLPKFPSTSMSCASDGSMVPAAPTFRQPHSVTFATASPFSTTVWSLSTFRNAASILYAEVYGLVAASLQAHSFPLPPSPPLYTDHLNSVRIINDSLSTSSPLLPHHWTSLPARSLYRWLKNILTTFPSSCTPAVTYTAAHTSSDTPPSRANAFIDAIASQSHDLPLPTPPIPTFSMDDYTLFSPYDGYIESSPTTYISHTLVAAVVQDRSFKPLRNIVLPLYNSQPPPDYPYTRASSAYSALVQLYARCGQLDTASLRSARFGDTSEWCHFGCPVLETPYHIFVQCPRFNHLRANAHRDVISETSKLLTGAETNRQIMEVILHSAASLFVDHEAWPQFTSYYYLGIVPKIPALQPSRNPSHQCLSARITHTWHTSSIHLAGRIWGEYKRCTSTARRMANSDVYTPAHLPLHLCHLLPTD
;
A
#
# COMPACT_ATOMS: atom_id res chain seq x y z
N MET A 1 -21.72 29.23 -22.86
CA MET A 1 -21.36 28.47 -24.08
C MET A 1 -20.83 27.07 -23.76
N ARG A 2 -19.78 26.88 -22.94
CA ARG A 2 -19.27 25.52 -22.63
C ARG A 2 -20.24 24.69 -21.77
N GLN A 3 -20.82 25.27 -20.72
CA GLN A 3 -21.83 24.62 -19.89
C GLN A 3 -23.05 24.22 -20.73
N SER A 4 -23.62 25.16 -21.48
CA SER A 4 -24.76 24.88 -22.35
C SER A 4 -24.46 23.76 -23.34
N PHE A 5 -23.29 23.74 -23.98
CA PHE A 5 -22.91 22.64 -24.86
C PHE A 5 -22.88 21.28 -24.13
N ALA A 6 -22.29 21.23 -22.93
CA ALA A 6 -22.25 20.01 -22.13
C ALA A 6 -23.65 19.49 -21.77
N GLU A 7 -24.55 20.38 -21.38
CA GLU A 7 -25.94 20.05 -21.08
C GLU A 7 -26.67 19.53 -22.33
N HIS A 8 -26.50 20.15 -23.50
CA HIS A 8 -27.09 19.70 -24.76
C HIS A 8 -26.61 18.30 -25.17
N VAL A 9 -25.33 17.98 -24.94
CA VAL A 9 -24.81 16.63 -25.18
C VAL A 9 -25.56 15.62 -24.31
N LEU A 10 -25.68 15.87 -23.00
CA LEU A 10 -26.41 14.96 -22.11
C LEU A 10 -27.88 14.82 -22.52
N TYR A 11 -28.54 15.92 -22.88
CA TYR A 11 -29.92 15.90 -23.37
C TYR A 11 -30.10 15.05 -24.63
N ALA A 12 -29.22 15.19 -25.62
CA ALA A 12 -29.29 14.40 -26.84
C ALA A 12 -29.24 12.89 -26.55
N PHE A 13 -28.37 12.49 -25.61
CA PHE A 13 -28.25 11.09 -25.20
C PHE A 13 -29.44 10.59 -24.37
N PHE A 14 -30.05 11.44 -23.53
CA PHE A 14 -31.29 11.07 -22.82
C PHE A 14 -32.43 10.77 -23.80
N LEU A 15 -32.49 11.47 -24.93
CA LEU A 15 -33.51 11.28 -25.97
C LEU A 15 -33.22 10.07 -26.86
N SER A 16 -31.94 9.73 -27.07
CA SER A 16 -31.53 8.63 -27.94
C SER A 16 -31.29 7.30 -27.22
N SER A 17 -31.62 7.19 -25.93
CA SER A 17 -31.33 5.98 -25.17
C SER A 17 -32.27 4.83 -25.51
N PHE A 18 -31.68 3.65 -25.73
CA PHE A 18 -32.39 2.38 -25.97
C PHE A 18 -32.38 1.45 -24.75
N LEU A 19 -31.82 1.88 -23.62
CA LEU A 19 -31.79 1.08 -22.40
C LEU A 19 -33.20 0.88 -21.83
N PRO A 20 -33.44 -0.25 -21.14
CA PRO A 20 -34.72 -0.48 -20.48
C PRO A 20 -35.01 0.65 -19.50
N LYS A 21 -36.24 1.16 -19.53
CA LYS A 21 -36.70 2.17 -18.59
C LYS A 21 -36.93 1.53 -17.23
N PHE A 22 -36.80 2.32 -16.16
CA PHE A 22 -37.11 1.84 -14.81
C PHE A 22 -38.57 1.34 -14.75
N PRO A 23 -38.82 0.06 -14.41
CA PRO A 23 -40.15 -0.55 -14.45
C PRO A 23 -40.95 -0.14 -13.20
N SER A 24 -41.30 1.14 -13.07
CA SER A 24 -42.15 1.65 -12.00
C SER A 24 -43.15 2.68 -12.50
N THR A 25 -44.31 2.70 -11.86
CA THR A 25 -45.33 3.74 -12.05
C THR A 25 -45.04 5.00 -11.24
N SER A 26 -44.08 4.95 -10.30
CA SER A 26 -43.65 6.11 -9.53
C SER A 26 -42.77 7.03 -10.35
N MET A 27 -43.08 8.33 -10.39
CA MET A 27 -42.18 9.32 -10.97
C MET A 27 -41.01 9.56 -10.02
N SER A 28 -39.88 8.93 -10.30
CA SER A 28 -38.65 9.06 -9.53
C SER A 28 -37.44 9.04 -10.45
N CYS A 29 -36.42 9.82 -10.09
CA CYS A 29 -35.10 9.75 -10.71
C CYS A 29 -34.14 9.00 -9.79
N ALA A 30 -33.17 8.30 -10.36
CA ALA A 30 -32.12 7.63 -9.58
C ALA A 30 -30.78 7.71 -10.31
N SER A 31 -29.70 7.70 -9.55
CA SER A 31 -28.33 7.67 -10.06
C SER A 31 -27.40 6.89 -9.16
N ASP A 32 -26.42 6.22 -9.76
CA ASP A 32 -25.35 5.51 -9.06
C ASP A 32 -24.08 5.45 -9.91
N GLY A 33 -22.94 5.29 -9.24
CA GLY A 33 -21.62 5.12 -9.81
C GLY A 33 -21.07 3.71 -9.59
N SER A 34 -20.27 3.22 -10.52
CA SER A 34 -19.54 1.96 -10.34
C SER A 34 -18.09 2.09 -10.79
N MET A 35 -17.20 1.35 -10.12
CA MET A 35 -15.77 1.38 -10.38
C MET A 35 -15.12 0.01 -10.19
N VAL A 36 -14.37 -0.43 -11.20
CA VAL A 36 -13.64 -1.72 -11.19
C VAL A 36 -12.16 -1.49 -11.53
N PRO A 37 -11.22 -1.90 -10.66
CA PRO A 37 -11.42 -2.39 -9.30
C PRO A 37 -11.89 -1.29 -8.34
N ALA A 38 -12.55 -1.65 -7.24
CA ALA A 38 -13.11 -0.70 -6.26
C ALA A 38 -12.06 0.17 -5.53
N ALA A 39 -10.79 -0.24 -5.51
CA ALA A 39 -9.69 0.51 -4.91
C ALA A 39 -8.44 0.42 -5.80
N PRO A 40 -8.37 1.18 -6.90
CA PRO A 40 -7.21 1.14 -7.78
C PRO A 40 -5.99 1.79 -7.11
N THR A 41 -4.83 1.16 -7.27
CA THR A 41 -3.54 1.77 -6.91
C THR A 41 -3.18 2.90 -7.88
N PHE A 42 -2.18 3.73 -7.53
CA PHE A 42 -1.80 4.88 -8.35
C PHE A 42 -1.47 4.47 -9.79
N ARG A 43 -2.20 5.04 -10.77
CA ARG A 43 -2.12 4.71 -12.21
C ARG A 43 -2.44 3.26 -12.57
N GLN A 44 -3.10 2.51 -11.70
CA GLN A 44 -3.68 1.24 -12.08
C GLN A 44 -4.83 1.47 -13.05
N PRO A 45 -4.88 0.77 -14.19
CA PRO A 45 -6.03 0.82 -15.09
C PRO A 45 -7.31 0.43 -14.34
N HIS A 46 -8.35 1.23 -14.51
CA HIS A 46 -9.65 0.99 -13.90
C HIS A 46 -10.76 1.54 -14.80
N SER A 47 -11.93 0.91 -14.74
CA SER A 47 -13.14 1.38 -15.42
C SER A 47 -14.01 2.10 -14.41
N VAL A 48 -14.52 3.26 -14.79
CA VAL A 48 -15.49 4.02 -14.00
C VAL A 48 -16.69 4.33 -14.87
N THR A 49 -17.87 3.96 -14.38
CA THR A 49 -19.15 4.15 -15.06
C THR A 49 -20.14 4.80 -14.12
N PHE A 50 -21.13 5.51 -14.65
CA PHE A 50 -22.30 5.92 -13.89
C PHE A 50 -23.56 5.68 -14.70
N ALA A 51 -24.66 5.46 -14.01
CA ALA A 51 -25.96 5.27 -14.61
C ALA A 51 -26.99 6.22 -14.00
N THR A 52 -27.97 6.62 -14.80
CA THR A 52 -29.12 7.41 -14.36
C THR A 52 -30.40 6.86 -14.95
N ALA A 53 -31.48 6.91 -14.18
CA ALA A 53 -32.81 6.63 -14.68
C ALA A 53 -33.77 7.74 -14.28
N SER A 54 -34.68 8.00 -15.20
CA SER A 54 -35.91 8.73 -14.96
C SER A 54 -37.08 7.89 -15.47
N PRO A 55 -38.34 8.35 -15.30
CA PRO A 55 -39.50 7.68 -15.89
C PRO A 55 -39.45 7.62 -17.43
N PHE A 56 -38.65 8.48 -18.08
CA PHE A 56 -38.67 8.64 -19.53
C PHE A 56 -37.51 7.94 -20.23
N SER A 57 -36.34 7.89 -19.59
CA SER A 57 -35.15 7.24 -20.14
C SER A 57 -34.18 6.80 -19.06
N THR A 58 -33.33 5.85 -19.43
CA THR A 58 -32.22 5.36 -18.61
C THR A 58 -30.95 5.50 -19.41
N THR A 59 -29.86 6.01 -18.83
CA THR A 59 -28.58 6.16 -19.51
C THR A 59 -27.44 5.62 -18.69
N VAL A 60 -26.38 5.18 -19.36
CA VAL A 60 -25.14 4.75 -18.74
C VAL A 60 -23.96 5.30 -19.53
N TRP A 61 -22.91 5.69 -18.82
CA TRP A 61 -21.79 6.44 -19.37
C TRP A 61 -20.48 5.92 -18.81
N SER A 62 -19.41 6.03 -19.61
CA SER A 62 -18.04 5.78 -19.16
C SER A 62 -17.33 7.10 -18.87
N LEU A 63 -16.66 7.19 -17.72
CA LEU A 63 -15.80 8.33 -17.39
C LEU A 63 -14.38 8.21 -17.97
N SER A 64 -14.18 7.44 -19.04
CA SER A 64 -12.86 7.29 -19.67
C SER A 64 -12.25 8.60 -20.18
N THR A 65 -13.06 9.64 -20.44
CA THR A 65 -12.58 11.00 -20.74
C THR A 65 -11.79 11.63 -19.59
N PHE A 66 -12.05 11.23 -18.35
CA PHE A 66 -11.33 11.66 -17.15
C PHE A 66 -10.03 10.88 -16.91
N ARG A 67 -9.74 9.84 -17.71
CA ARG A 67 -8.54 9.00 -17.60
C ARG A 67 -8.36 8.47 -16.17
N ASN A 68 -7.13 8.43 -15.66
CA ASN A 68 -6.82 7.94 -14.32
C ASN A 68 -7.27 8.87 -13.19
N ALA A 69 -7.73 10.09 -13.49
CA ALA A 69 -8.33 10.98 -12.49
C ALA A 69 -9.79 10.62 -12.18
N ALA A 70 -10.41 9.80 -13.03
CA ALA A 70 -11.73 9.24 -12.74
C ALA A 70 -11.67 8.47 -11.42
N SER A 71 -12.72 8.59 -10.61
CA SER A 71 -12.88 7.78 -9.41
C SER A 71 -14.36 7.51 -9.18
N ILE A 72 -14.66 6.58 -8.28
CA ILE A 72 -16.04 6.32 -7.87
C ILE A 72 -16.76 7.62 -7.49
N LEU A 73 -16.09 8.54 -6.80
CA LEU A 73 -16.68 9.82 -6.40
C LEU A 73 -17.03 10.73 -7.59
N TYR A 74 -16.29 10.66 -8.71
CA TYR A 74 -16.73 11.33 -9.93
C TYR A 74 -17.99 10.68 -10.49
N ALA A 75 -18.08 9.35 -10.50
CA ALA A 75 -19.25 8.63 -11.00
C ALA A 75 -20.51 9.00 -10.21
N GLU A 76 -20.43 8.97 -8.88
CA GLU A 76 -21.55 9.33 -7.99
C GLU A 76 -22.10 10.73 -8.30
N VAL A 77 -21.21 11.71 -8.33
CA VAL A 77 -21.62 13.12 -8.48
C VAL A 77 -22.03 13.42 -9.92
N TYR A 78 -21.39 12.80 -10.91
CA TYR A 78 -21.81 12.95 -12.31
C TYR A 78 -23.19 12.32 -12.53
N GLY A 79 -23.46 11.16 -11.92
CA GLY A 79 -24.79 10.55 -11.89
C GLY A 79 -25.86 11.53 -11.39
N LEU A 80 -25.60 12.20 -10.26
CA LEU A 80 -26.50 13.22 -9.71
C LEU A 80 -26.69 14.42 -10.65
N VAL A 81 -25.62 14.90 -11.31
CA VAL A 81 -25.70 15.97 -12.32
C VAL A 81 -26.60 15.56 -13.48
N ALA A 82 -26.34 14.38 -14.05
CA ALA A 82 -27.11 13.87 -15.18
C ALA A 82 -28.58 13.63 -14.81
N ALA A 83 -28.86 13.04 -13.65
CA ALA A 83 -30.23 12.82 -13.17
C ALA A 83 -30.97 14.14 -12.88
N SER A 84 -30.28 15.16 -12.37
CA SER A 84 -30.86 16.50 -12.14
C SER A 84 -31.19 17.21 -13.45
N LEU A 85 -30.32 17.12 -14.46
CA LEU A 85 -30.60 17.63 -15.81
C LEU A 85 -31.76 16.88 -16.47
N GLN A 86 -31.84 15.56 -16.28
CA GLN A 86 -32.93 14.75 -16.82
C GLN A 86 -34.28 15.14 -16.20
N ALA A 87 -34.31 15.40 -14.88
CA ALA A 87 -35.47 15.99 -14.21
C ALA A 87 -35.81 17.39 -14.77
N HIS A 88 -34.81 18.17 -15.19
CA HIS A 88 -35.04 19.47 -15.84
C HIS A 88 -35.72 19.38 -17.20
N SER A 89 -35.45 18.32 -17.96
CA SER A 89 -36.04 18.15 -19.29
C SER A 89 -37.56 17.99 -19.23
N PHE A 90 -38.06 17.52 -18.09
CA PHE A 90 -39.47 17.23 -17.87
C PHE A 90 -39.91 17.82 -16.51
N PRO A 91 -40.03 19.16 -16.40
CA PRO A 91 -40.39 19.80 -15.15
C PRO A 91 -41.86 19.53 -14.85
N LEU A 92 -42.13 18.51 -14.04
CA LEU A 92 -43.45 18.24 -13.48
C LEU A 92 -43.49 18.78 -12.04
N PRO A 93 -44.47 19.62 -11.67
CA PRO A 93 -44.75 19.93 -10.28
C PRO A 93 -45.74 18.90 -9.69
N PRO A 94 -45.46 18.28 -8.52
CA PRO A 94 -44.21 18.35 -7.76
C PRO A 94 -43.07 17.56 -8.44
N SER A 95 -41.84 18.06 -8.30
CA SER A 95 -40.65 17.45 -8.92
C SER A 95 -40.42 16.04 -8.39
N PRO A 96 -40.11 15.04 -9.24
CA PRO A 96 -39.81 13.70 -8.79
C PRO A 96 -38.56 13.71 -7.89
N PRO A 97 -38.56 12.92 -6.79
CA PRO A 97 -37.37 12.79 -5.95
C PRO A 97 -36.23 12.14 -6.73
N LEU A 98 -35.00 12.54 -6.41
CA LEU A 98 -33.78 11.98 -6.96
C LEU A 98 -33.09 11.10 -5.91
N TYR A 99 -33.06 9.80 -6.14
CA TYR A 99 -32.48 8.81 -5.24
C TYR A 99 -31.01 8.50 -5.57
N THR A 100 -30.20 8.42 -4.54
CA THR A 100 -28.80 7.94 -4.58
C THR A 100 -28.48 7.31 -3.22
N ASP A 101 -27.56 6.35 -3.20
CA ASP A 101 -26.99 5.80 -1.96
C ASP A 101 -25.72 6.51 -1.50
N HIS A 102 -25.23 7.49 -2.26
CA HIS A 102 -24.06 8.23 -1.87
C HIS A 102 -24.39 9.34 -0.85
N LEU A 103 -24.52 8.93 0.42
CA LEU A 103 -24.90 9.76 1.57
C LEU A 103 -24.07 11.05 1.69
N ASN A 104 -22.77 10.99 1.38
CA ASN A 104 -21.90 12.15 1.45
C ASN A 104 -22.31 13.24 0.45
N SER A 105 -22.65 12.88 -0.80
CA SER A 105 -23.13 13.86 -1.77
C SER A 105 -24.45 14.48 -1.34
N VAL A 106 -25.38 13.68 -0.80
CA VAL A 106 -26.68 14.17 -0.30
C VAL A 106 -26.47 15.21 0.79
N ARG A 107 -25.61 14.92 1.77
CA ARG A 107 -25.28 15.86 2.87
C ARG A 107 -24.64 17.14 2.32
N ILE A 108 -23.60 17.01 1.52
CA ILE A 108 -22.87 18.16 0.95
C ILE A 108 -23.81 19.08 0.16
N ILE A 109 -24.69 18.52 -0.67
CA ILE A 109 -25.61 19.30 -1.49
C ILE A 109 -26.70 19.95 -0.64
N ASN A 110 -27.37 19.19 0.24
CA ASN A 110 -28.44 19.72 1.08
C ASN A 110 -27.92 20.82 2.02
N ASP A 111 -26.74 20.63 2.62
CA ASP A 111 -26.08 21.65 3.42
C ASP A 111 -25.74 22.89 2.58
N SER A 112 -25.32 22.70 1.31
CA SER A 112 -24.93 23.81 0.43
C SER A 112 -26.09 24.65 -0.10
N LEU A 113 -27.29 24.07 -0.09
CA LEU A 113 -28.56 24.72 -0.47
C LEU A 113 -29.25 25.35 0.74
N SER A 114 -28.84 25.00 1.96
CA SER A 114 -29.43 25.52 3.19
C SER A 114 -29.08 27.00 3.41
N THR A 115 -30.11 27.83 3.59
CA THR A 115 -29.99 29.29 3.81
C THR A 115 -29.43 29.63 5.20
N SER A 116 -29.49 28.69 6.15
CA SER A 116 -29.13 28.91 7.56
C SER A 116 -27.64 28.72 7.88
N SER A 117 -26.85 28.13 6.98
CA SER A 117 -25.40 27.97 7.12
C SER A 117 -24.73 27.78 5.75
N PRO A 118 -24.41 28.86 5.03
CA PRO A 118 -23.74 28.75 3.74
C PRO A 118 -22.36 28.11 3.93
N LEU A 119 -22.14 26.96 3.30
CA LEU A 119 -20.84 26.29 3.26
C LEU A 119 -19.77 27.27 2.73
N LEU A 120 -18.69 27.41 3.48
CA LEU A 120 -17.57 28.27 3.10
C LEU A 120 -16.87 27.69 1.84
N PRO A 121 -16.40 28.53 0.90
CA PRO A 121 -15.80 28.08 -0.36
C PRO A 121 -14.65 27.06 -0.21
N HIS A 122 -13.91 27.12 0.91
CA HIS A 122 -12.79 26.22 1.21
C HIS A 122 -13.22 24.81 1.66
N HIS A 123 -14.50 24.58 1.99
CA HIS A 123 -14.96 23.22 2.31
C HIS A 123 -14.95 22.31 1.08
N TRP A 124 -14.99 22.88 -0.12
CA TRP A 124 -15.00 22.13 -1.38
C TRP A 124 -13.63 22.08 -2.05
N THR A 125 -12.63 22.81 -1.55
CA THR A 125 -11.32 22.88 -2.19
C THR A 125 -10.55 21.56 -2.11
N SER A 126 -10.80 20.74 -1.09
CA SER A 126 -10.21 19.42 -0.92
C SER A 126 -11.09 18.27 -1.42
N LEU A 127 -12.33 18.55 -1.86
CA LEU A 127 -13.23 17.51 -2.31
C LEU A 127 -12.80 17.00 -3.70
N PRO A 128 -12.75 15.67 -3.90
CA PRO A 128 -12.71 15.11 -5.23
C PRO A 128 -14.01 15.45 -5.97
N ALA A 129 -13.94 15.57 -7.31
CA ALA A 129 -15.09 15.93 -8.14
C ALA A 129 -15.76 17.28 -7.80
N ARG A 130 -15.02 18.23 -7.18
CA ARG A 130 -15.54 19.55 -6.80
C ARG A 130 -16.14 20.35 -7.96
N SER A 131 -15.61 20.20 -9.17
CA SER A 131 -16.20 20.81 -10.37
C SER A 131 -17.63 20.32 -10.63
N LEU A 132 -17.89 19.03 -10.41
CA LEU A 132 -19.21 18.41 -10.54
C LEU A 132 -20.15 18.86 -9.43
N TYR A 133 -19.67 18.99 -8.18
CA TYR A 133 -20.48 19.56 -7.10
C TYR A 133 -20.91 21.00 -7.37
N ARG A 134 -20.01 21.83 -7.91
CA ARG A 134 -20.33 23.21 -8.33
C ARG A 134 -21.34 23.24 -9.46
N TRP A 135 -21.21 22.34 -10.43
CA TRP A 135 -22.18 22.23 -11.52
C TRP A 135 -23.55 21.76 -11.01
N LEU A 136 -23.59 20.72 -10.17
CA LEU A 136 -24.81 20.23 -9.55
C LEU A 136 -25.52 21.31 -8.73
N LYS A 137 -24.78 22.06 -7.90
CA LYS A 137 -25.32 23.18 -7.14
C LYS A 137 -25.91 24.24 -8.08
N ASN A 138 -25.17 24.65 -9.11
CA ASN A 138 -25.63 25.63 -10.08
C ASN A 138 -26.95 25.17 -10.74
N ILE A 139 -27.00 23.92 -11.20
CA ILE A 139 -28.20 23.29 -11.74
C ILE A 139 -29.35 23.45 -10.73
N LEU A 140 -29.21 22.94 -9.51
CA LEU A 140 -30.26 22.94 -8.47
C LEU A 140 -30.72 24.34 -8.04
N THR A 141 -29.83 25.34 -8.02
CA THR A 141 -30.16 26.73 -7.66
C THR A 141 -30.84 27.52 -8.78
N THR A 142 -30.66 27.10 -10.03
CA THR A 142 -31.22 27.81 -11.19
C THR A 142 -32.67 27.42 -11.46
N PHE A 143 -33.16 26.32 -10.88
CA PHE A 143 -34.56 25.90 -11.03
C PHE A 143 -35.54 26.76 -10.24
N PRO A 144 -36.78 26.92 -10.73
CA PRO A 144 -37.90 27.33 -9.91
C PRO A 144 -38.07 26.36 -8.73
N SER A 145 -38.22 26.89 -7.51
CA SER A 145 -38.28 26.06 -6.28
C SER A 145 -39.39 25.00 -6.29
N SER A 146 -40.45 25.19 -7.09
CA SER A 146 -41.53 24.21 -7.27
C SER A 146 -41.15 23.00 -8.14
N CYS A 147 -40.05 23.09 -8.89
CA CYS A 147 -39.58 22.09 -9.84
C CYS A 147 -38.20 21.51 -9.48
N THR A 148 -37.55 22.00 -8.41
CA THR A 148 -36.25 21.48 -7.96
C THR A 148 -36.44 20.07 -7.37
N PRO A 149 -35.74 19.04 -7.90
CA PRO A 149 -35.84 17.69 -7.35
C PRO A 149 -35.20 17.61 -5.97
N ALA A 150 -35.86 16.92 -5.04
CA ALA A 150 -35.30 16.64 -3.71
C ALA A 150 -34.27 15.50 -3.80
N VAL A 151 -32.99 15.80 -3.56
CA VAL A 151 -31.92 14.80 -3.51
C VAL A 151 -32.03 14.02 -2.21
N THR A 152 -32.34 12.73 -2.31
CA THR A 152 -32.73 11.88 -1.19
C THR A 152 -31.83 10.65 -1.09
N TYR A 153 -31.29 10.42 0.10
CA TYR A 153 -30.50 9.22 0.39
C TYR A 153 -31.37 7.97 0.45
N THR A 154 -30.94 6.91 -0.21
CA THR A 154 -31.52 5.56 -0.13
C THR A 154 -30.42 4.57 0.25
N ALA A 155 -30.65 3.70 1.23
CA ALA A 155 -29.62 2.75 1.64
C ALA A 155 -29.37 1.68 0.57
N ALA A 156 -28.09 1.52 0.19
CA ALA A 156 -27.62 0.47 -0.70
C ALA A 156 -27.82 -0.94 -0.10
N HIS A 157 -27.88 -1.95 -0.98
CA HIS A 157 -27.89 -3.38 -0.63
C HIS A 157 -28.88 -3.78 0.48
N THR A 158 -30.04 -3.12 0.52
CA THR A 158 -31.12 -3.50 1.42
C THR A 158 -32.02 -4.54 0.75
N SER A 159 -32.58 -5.46 1.53
CA SER A 159 -33.63 -6.39 1.06
C SER A 159 -35.01 -5.70 0.97
N SER A 160 -35.04 -4.37 0.94
CA SER A 160 -36.26 -3.57 0.94
C SER A 160 -36.81 -3.45 -0.47
N ASP A 161 -38.11 -3.68 -0.63
CA ASP A 161 -38.80 -3.57 -1.92
C ASP A 161 -39.51 -2.21 -2.10
N THR A 162 -39.07 -1.19 -1.35
CA THR A 162 -39.64 0.15 -1.48
C THR A 162 -39.28 0.77 -2.84
N PRO A 163 -40.10 1.69 -3.39
CA PRO A 163 -39.79 2.35 -4.67
C PRO A 163 -38.37 2.97 -4.73
N PRO A 164 -37.87 3.65 -3.68
CA PRO A 164 -36.48 4.12 -3.65
C PRO A 164 -35.46 2.98 -3.75
N SER A 165 -35.62 1.91 -2.94
CA SER A 165 -34.70 0.76 -2.94
C SER A 165 -34.66 0.05 -4.29
N ARG A 166 -35.80 -0.12 -4.96
CA ARG A 166 -35.86 -0.68 -6.32
C ARG A 166 -35.18 0.21 -7.35
N ALA A 167 -35.36 1.52 -7.25
CA ALA A 167 -34.73 2.48 -8.16
C ALA A 167 -33.21 2.47 -8.02
N ASN A 168 -32.70 2.42 -6.78
CA ASN A 168 -31.27 2.30 -6.51
C ASN A 168 -30.71 0.97 -7.03
N ALA A 169 -31.33 -0.15 -6.68
CA ALA A 169 -30.88 -1.48 -7.11
C ALA A 169 -30.87 -1.64 -8.64
N PHE A 170 -31.86 -1.05 -9.31
CA PHE A 170 -31.92 -1.02 -10.78
C PHE A 170 -30.74 -0.27 -11.38
N ILE A 171 -30.40 0.90 -10.82
CA ILE A 171 -29.36 1.76 -11.38
C ILE A 171 -27.94 1.26 -11.06
N ASP A 172 -27.74 0.70 -9.85
CA ASP A 172 -26.52 -0.01 -9.44
C ASP A 172 -26.22 -1.16 -10.39
N ALA A 173 -27.23 -2.02 -10.65
CA ALA A 173 -27.08 -3.15 -11.57
C ALA A 173 -26.66 -2.69 -12.97
N ILE A 174 -27.22 -1.59 -13.48
CA ILE A 174 -26.85 -1.05 -14.79
C ILE A 174 -25.43 -0.48 -14.78
N ALA A 175 -25.06 0.32 -13.78
CA ALA A 175 -23.72 0.89 -13.69
C ALA A 175 -22.65 -0.21 -13.61
N SER A 176 -22.88 -1.20 -12.75
CA SER A 176 -21.95 -2.30 -12.46
C SER A 176 -21.85 -3.35 -13.58
N GLN A 177 -22.91 -3.58 -14.37
CA GLN A 177 -22.86 -4.53 -15.50
C GLN A 177 -22.32 -3.90 -16.80
N SER A 178 -22.13 -2.59 -16.85
CA SER A 178 -21.80 -1.88 -18.09
C SER A 178 -20.31 -1.62 -18.31
N HIS A 179 -19.42 -2.12 -17.44
CA HIS A 179 -17.98 -1.88 -17.53
C HIS A 179 -17.33 -2.36 -18.84
N ASP A 180 -17.84 -3.45 -19.42
CA ASP A 180 -17.30 -4.05 -20.64
C ASP A 180 -17.98 -3.54 -21.92
N LEU A 181 -18.94 -2.61 -21.80
CA LEU A 181 -19.68 -2.09 -22.94
C LEU A 181 -18.98 -0.87 -23.57
N PRO A 182 -19.11 -0.66 -24.90
CA PRO A 182 -18.63 0.55 -25.56
C PRO A 182 -19.57 1.72 -25.26
N LEU A 183 -19.39 2.33 -24.08
CA LEU A 183 -20.26 3.40 -23.58
C LEU A 183 -19.86 4.78 -24.10
N PRO A 184 -20.84 5.70 -24.24
CA PRO A 184 -20.53 7.09 -24.52
C PRO A 184 -19.78 7.72 -23.34
N THR A 185 -19.01 8.77 -23.64
CA THR A 185 -18.25 9.51 -22.63
C THR A 185 -18.85 10.89 -22.42
N PRO A 186 -19.09 11.31 -21.18
CA PRO A 186 -19.71 12.60 -20.93
C PRO A 186 -18.69 13.74 -21.08
N PRO A 187 -19.16 14.99 -21.23
CA PRO A 187 -18.29 16.15 -21.30
C PRO A 187 -17.56 16.42 -19.98
N ILE A 188 -16.32 16.88 -20.05
CA ILE A 188 -15.56 17.29 -18.87
C ILE A 188 -16.03 18.69 -18.43
N PRO A 189 -16.39 18.90 -17.15
CA PRO A 189 -16.98 20.16 -16.66
C PRO A 189 -15.93 21.27 -16.45
N THR A 190 -15.15 21.58 -17.48
CA THR A 190 -14.07 22.60 -17.43
C THR A 190 -14.56 24.01 -17.09
N PHE A 191 -15.87 24.26 -17.19
CA PHE A 191 -16.50 25.54 -16.86
C PHE A 191 -16.77 25.71 -15.35
N SER A 192 -16.72 24.64 -14.56
CA SER A 192 -16.90 24.69 -13.11
C SER A 192 -15.64 24.28 -12.32
N MET A 193 -14.56 23.98 -13.03
CA MET A 193 -13.22 23.79 -12.46
C MET A 193 -12.66 25.12 -11.91
N ASP A 194 -11.60 25.03 -11.10
CA ASP A 194 -10.83 26.22 -10.71
C ASP A 194 -10.13 26.82 -11.92
N ASP A 195 -9.89 28.14 -11.90
CA ASP A 195 -9.16 28.89 -12.92
C ASP A 195 -7.83 28.23 -13.29
N TYR A 196 -7.17 27.63 -12.29
CA TYR A 196 -5.96 26.84 -12.47
C TYR A 196 -6.16 25.43 -11.91
N THR A 197 -6.42 24.48 -12.80
CA THR A 197 -6.51 23.05 -12.47
C THR A 197 -5.32 22.31 -13.08
N LEU A 198 -4.64 21.51 -12.27
CA LEU A 198 -3.51 20.71 -12.75
C LEU A 198 -3.96 19.74 -13.82
N PHE A 199 -3.15 19.60 -14.87
CA PHE A 199 -3.40 18.67 -15.95
C PHE A 199 -2.17 17.80 -16.20
N SER A 200 -2.39 16.50 -16.31
CA SER A 200 -1.39 15.53 -16.72
C SER A 200 -1.83 14.87 -18.04
N PRO A 201 -0.95 14.78 -19.04
CA PRO A 201 -1.26 14.04 -20.27
C PRO A 201 -1.65 12.58 -20.00
N TYR A 202 -1.15 11.97 -18.93
CA TYR A 202 -1.46 10.59 -18.59
C TYR A 202 -2.76 10.48 -17.78
N ASP A 203 -2.95 11.38 -16.81
CA ASP A 203 -3.96 11.21 -15.79
C ASP A 203 -5.19 12.11 -15.95
N GLY A 204 -5.13 13.13 -16.82
CA GLY A 204 -6.22 14.09 -17.03
C GLY A 204 -6.16 15.28 -16.06
N TYR A 205 -7.33 15.85 -15.74
CA TYR A 205 -7.45 16.97 -14.81
C TYR A 205 -7.43 16.49 -13.35
N ILE A 206 -6.52 17.04 -12.55
CA ILE A 206 -6.33 16.68 -11.14
C ILE A 206 -6.98 17.76 -10.28
N GLU A 207 -8.20 17.48 -9.80
CA GLU A 207 -8.96 18.43 -9.01
C GLU A 207 -8.69 18.37 -7.51
N SER A 208 -8.25 17.22 -6.99
CA SER A 208 -8.05 17.00 -5.55
C SER A 208 -6.60 16.73 -5.22
N SER A 209 -6.16 17.28 -4.08
CA SER A 209 -4.87 16.99 -3.43
C SER A 209 -3.64 17.07 -4.36
N PRO A 210 -3.34 18.25 -4.96
CA PRO A 210 -2.14 18.46 -5.79
C PRO A 210 -0.84 17.94 -5.18
N THR A 211 -0.63 18.20 -3.89
CA THR A 211 0.57 17.79 -3.14
C THR A 211 0.72 16.26 -3.09
N THR A 212 -0.37 15.55 -2.81
CA THR A 212 -0.43 14.09 -2.80
C THR A 212 -0.16 13.54 -4.20
N TYR A 213 -0.81 14.11 -5.22
CA TYR A 213 -0.59 13.70 -6.61
C TYR A 213 0.86 13.87 -7.07
N ILE A 214 1.46 15.04 -6.79
CA ILE A 214 2.87 15.31 -7.11
C ILE A 214 3.78 14.32 -6.39
N SER A 215 3.54 14.07 -5.09
CA SER A 215 4.34 13.15 -4.29
C SER A 215 4.27 11.72 -4.85
N HIS A 216 3.07 11.21 -5.16
CA HIS A 216 2.92 9.89 -5.78
C HIS A 216 3.56 9.82 -7.17
N THR A 217 3.47 10.90 -7.96
CA THR A 217 4.10 10.97 -9.28
C THR A 217 5.61 10.93 -9.17
N LEU A 218 6.21 11.66 -8.23
CA LEU A 218 7.65 11.64 -7.97
C LEU A 218 8.10 10.25 -7.49
N VAL A 219 7.37 9.64 -6.56
CA VAL A 219 7.65 8.28 -6.10
C VAL A 219 7.57 7.29 -7.25
N ALA A 220 6.52 7.36 -8.08
CA ALA A 220 6.37 6.50 -9.24
C ALA A 220 7.51 6.70 -10.24
N ALA A 221 7.91 7.94 -10.51
CA ALA A 221 9.03 8.24 -11.40
C ALA A 221 10.35 7.65 -10.88
N VAL A 222 10.60 7.76 -9.58
CA VAL A 222 11.78 7.17 -8.93
C VAL A 222 11.74 5.65 -8.94
N VAL A 223 10.60 5.02 -8.62
CA VAL A 223 10.47 3.56 -8.62
C VAL A 223 10.57 2.97 -10.04
N GLN A 224 10.07 3.69 -11.05
CA GLN A 224 10.14 3.28 -12.45
C GLN A 224 11.50 3.55 -13.10
N ASP A 225 12.36 4.36 -12.48
CA ASP A 225 13.71 4.60 -12.95
C ASP A 225 14.53 3.31 -12.82
N ARG A 226 14.97 2.76 -13.96
CA ARG A 226 15.79 1.54 -13.99
C ARG A 226 17.15 1.71 -13.31
N SER A 227 17.59 2.95 -13.10
CA SER A 227 18.81 3.28 -12.35
C SER A 227 18.55 3.36 -10.83
N PHE A 228 17.29 3.44 -10.40
CA PHE A 228 16.91 3.46 -9.00
C PHE A 228 17.21 2.12 -8.35
N LYS A 229 18.30 2.09 -7.58
CA LYS A 229 18.62 1.02 -6.66
C LYS A 229 17.92 1.37 -5.33
N PRO A 230 16.91 0.61 -4.87
CA PRO A 230 16.19 0.86 -3.61
C PRO A 230 17.14 0.99 -2.41
N LEU A 231 18.32 0.37 -2.54
CA LEU A 231 19.41 0.41 -1.60
C LEU A 231 20.15 1.76 -1.52
N ARG A 232 19.85 2.80 -2.31
CA ARG A 232 20.59 4.08 -2.30
C ARG A 232 19.90 5.26 -1.60
N ASN A 233 18.59 5.22 -1.36
CA ASN A 233 17.82 6.42 -0.98
C ASN A 233 17.20 6.38 0.42
N ILE A 234 17.87 5.77 1.41
CA ILE A 234 17.44 5.87 2.82
C ILE A 234 18.35 6.85 3.55
N VAL A 235 17.75 7.91 4.08
CA VAL A 235 18.42 9.00 4.79
C VAL A 235 19.10 8.45 6.06
N LEU A 236 20.40 8.73 6.23
CA LEU A 236 21.23 8.34 7.38
C LEU A 236 20.59 8.53 8.78
N PRO A 237 19.78 9.59 9.05
CA PRO A 237 19.14 9.82 10.35
C PRO A 237 18.09 8.78 10.75
N LEU A 238 17.58 7.97 9.80
CA LEU A 238 16.65 6.87 10.11
C LEU A 238 17.36 5.67 10.77
N TYR A 239 18.69 5.61 10.70
CA TYR A 239 19.48 4.68 11.47
C TYR A 239 19.66 5.18 12.89
N ASN A 240 19.29 4.34 13.87
CA ASN A 240 19.59 4.62 15.25
C ASN A 240 21.12 4.65 15.44
N SER A 241 21.66 5.86 15.61
CA SER A 241 23.08 6.13 15.84
C SER A 241 23.48 5.96 17.30
N GLN A 242 22.51 5.80 18.20
CA GLN A 242 22.79 5.53 19.60
C GLN A 242 23.38 4.12 19.74
N PRO A 243 24.38 3.94 20.63
CA PRO A 243 24.84 2.61 20.97
C PRO A 243 23.64 1.79 21.47
N PRO A 244 23.58 0.48 21.17
CA PRO A 244 22.54 -0.37 21.73
C PRO A 244 22.61 -0.26 23.26
N PRO A 245 21.47 -0.26 23.99
CA PRO A 245 21.44 -0.12 25.44
C PRO A 245 22.40 -1.10 26.13
N ASP A 246 23.05 -0.65 27.22
CA ASP A 246 24.04 -1.45 27.98
C ASP A 246 23.50 -2.83 28.39
N TYR A 247 22.19 -2.86 28.66
CA TYR A 247 21.42 -4.07 28.83
C TYR A 247 20.42 -4.18 27.67
N PRO A 248 20.55 -5.14 26.73
CA PRO A 248 19.53 -5.41 25.72
C PRO A 248 18.15 -5.84 26.28
N TYR A 249 17.92 -5.67 27.59
CA TYR A 249 16.92 -6.36 28.40
C TYR A 249 15.92 -5.43 29.10
N THR A 250 15.99 -4.11 28.96
CA THR A 250 15.13 -3.18 29.72
C THR A 250 13.86 -2.71 28.99
N ARG A 251 13.73 -2.95 27.68
CA ARG A 251 12.51 -2.72 26.88
C ARG A 251 12.29 -3.88 25.90
N ALA A 252 11.91 -5.06 26.42
CA ALA A 252 11.64 -6.32 25.71
C ALA A 252 12.71 -6.76 24.67
N SER A 253 13.48 -7.80 25.01
CA SER A 253 14.53 -8.41 24.18
C SER A 253 14.09 -8.82 22.76
N SER A 254 12.80 -9.13 22.59
CA SER A 254 12.18 -9.46 21.32
C SER A 254 12.14 -8.29 20.35
N ALA A 255 11.99 -7.05 20.83
CA ALA A 255 11.81 -5.87 19.99
C ALA A 255 13.08 -5.50 19.23
N TYR A 256 14.25 -5.47 19.90
CA TYR A 256 15.52 -5.17 19.25
C TYR A 256 15.93 -6.26 18.25
N SER A 257 15.79 -7.53 18.66
CA SER A 257 16.18 -8.65 17.82
C SER A 257 15.27 -8.79 16.59
N ALA A 258 13.97 -8.52 16.73
CA ALA A 258 13.04 -8.43 15.60
C ALA A 258 13.36 -7.26 14.65
N LEU A 259 13.78 -6.11 15.20
CA LEU A 259 14.22 -4.96 14.40
C LEU A 259 15.46 -5.29 13.56
N VAL A 260 16.42 -6.04 14.11
CA VAL A 260 17.60 -6.50 13.34
C VAL A 260 17.17 -7.37 12.16
N GLN A 261 16.24 -8.31 12.37
CA GLN A 261 15.73 -9.16 11.29
C GLN A 261 14.93 -8.37 10.26
N LEU A 262 14.11 -7.41 10.69
CA LEU A 262 13.38 -6.52 9.79
C LEU A 262 14.35 -5.73 8.91
N TYR A 263 15.38 -5.13 9.51
CA TYR A 263 16.40 -4.39 8.76
C TYR A 263 17.20 -5.31 7.84
N ALA A 264 17.49 -6.55 8.25
CA ALA A 264 18.16 -7.51 7.40
C ALA A 264 17.30 -7.85 6.15
N ARG A 265 16.00 -8.13 6.35
CA ARG A 265 15.04 -8.43 5.28
C ARG A 265 14.82 -7.27 4.33
N CYS A 266 14.80 -6.05 4.84
CA CYS A 266 14.63 -4.85 4.03
C CYS A 266 15.93 -4.39 3.34
N GLY A 267 17.05 -5.10 3.51
CA GLY A 267 18.35 -4.66 2.98
C GLY A 267 18.82 -3.35 3.59
N GLN A 268 18.49 -3.14 4.86
CA GLN A 268 18.73 -1.90 5.60
C GLN A 268 19.78 -2.03 6.69
N LEU A 269 20.39 -3.18 6.97
CA LEU A 269 21.44 -3.23 7.99
C LEU A 269 22.65 -2.35 7.59
N ASP A 270 23.03 -1.41 8.45
CA ASP A 270 24.16 -0.46 8.27
C ASP A 270 25.52 -1.18 8.35
N THR A 271 25.79 -2.04 7.39
CA THR A 271 27.09 -2.70 7.17
C THR A 271 28.00 -1.81 6.30
N ALA A 272 29.31 -2.03 6.36
CA ALA A 272 30.29 -1.25 5.60
C ALA A 272 30.02 -1.27 4.09
N SER A 273 29.76 -2.46 3.54
CA SER A 273 29.44 -2.63 2.12
C SER A 273 28.19 -1.84 1.72
N LEU A 274 27.11 -1.92 2.51
CA LEU A 274 25.88 -1.18 2.21
C LEU A 274 26.09 0.34 2.33
N ARG A 275 26.84 0.76 3.35
CA ARG A 275 27.08 2.18 3.62
C ARG A 275 27.97 2.81 2.56
N SER A 276 29.04 2.12 2.15
CA SER A 276 29.90 2.55 1.05
C SER A 276 29.13 2.63 -0.27
N ALA A 277 28.30 1.62 -0.59
CA ALA A 277 27.47 1.63 -1.79
C ALA A 277 26.41 2.76 -1.83
N ARG A 278 26.05 3.30 -0.66
CA ARG A 278 25.09 4.40 -0.47
C ARG A 278 25.73 5.78 -0.47
N PHE A 279 26.80 5.94 0.30
CA PHE A 279 27.35 7.27 0.63
C PHE A 279 28.80 7.44 0.17
N GLY A 280 29.50 6.35 -0.15
CA GLY A 280 30.93 6.39 -0.48
C GLY A 280 31.82 6.87 0.67
N ASP A 281 31.28 6.95 1.90
CA ASP A 281 31.93 7.55 3.07
C ASP A 281 32.72 6.54 3.91
N THR A 282 32.74 5.27 3.49
CA THR A 282 33.42 4.19 4.20
C THR A 282 33.93 3.12 3.24
N SER A 283 34.83 2.28 3.75
CA SER A 283 35.35 1.12 3.05
C SER A 283 34.28 0.02 2.95
N GLU A 284 34.22 -0.73 1.84
CA GLU A 284 33.30 -1.86 1.69
C GLU A 284 33.75 -3.11 2.46
N TRP A 285 35.00 -3.13 2.91
CA TRP A 285 35.64 -4.26 3.57
C TRP A 285 35.17 -4.42 5.03
N CYS A 286 35.26 -5.63 5.55
CA CYS A 286 34.94 -5.94 6.95
C CYS A 286 35.75 -5.08 7.93
N HIS A 287 35.05 -4.40 8.85
CA HIS A 287 35.66 -3.55 9.88
C HIS A 287 36.59 -4.33 10.83
N PHE A 288 36.45 -5.65 10.89
CA PHE A 288 37.28 -6.52 11.75
C PHE A 288 38.46 -7.15 11.00
N GLY A 289 38.82 -6.64 9.81
CA GLY A 289 40.03 -7.04 9.08
C GLY A 289 39.89 -8.33 8.25
N CYS A 290 38.67 -8.77 7.96
CA CYS A 290 38.47 -9.90 7.04
C CYS A 290 38.66 -9.44 5.58
N PRO A 291 39.30 -10.24 4.71
CA PRO A 291 39.54 -9.90 3.30
C PRO A 291 38.29 -10.10 2.42
N VAL A 292 37.12 -9.71 2.92
CA VAL A 292 35.83 -9.87 2.24
C VAL A 292 34.94 -8.67 2.50
N LEU A 293 33.94 -8.48 1.63
CA LEU A 293 32.97 -7.40 1.77
C LEU A 293 32.13 -7.58 3.04
N GLU A 294 31.86 -6.48 3.73
CA GLU A 294 31.05 -6.51 4.94
C GLU A 294 29.56 -6.56 4.60
N THR A 295 29.10 -7.75 4.23
CA THR A 295 27.68 -8.03 4.01
C THR A 295 27.01 -8.53 5.29
N PRO A 296 25.67 -8.47 5.41
CA PRO A 296 24.97 -9.11 6.51
C PRO A 296 25.33 -10.60 6.65
N TYR A 297 25.40 -11.32 5.54
CA TYR A 297 25.80 -12.73 5.51
C TYR A 297 27.20 -12.93 6.09
N HIS A 298 28.18 -12.10 5.68
CA HIS A 298 29.51 -12.15 6.29
C HIS A 298 29.45 -11.93 7.81
N ILE A 299 28.81 -10.86 8.28
CA ILE A 299 28.73 -10.53 9.71
C ILE A 299 28.11 -11.68 10.53
N PHE A 300 26.97 -12.20 10.08
CA PHE A 300 26.21 -13.17 10.87
C PHE A 300 26.73 -14.60 10.75
N VAL A 301 27.24 -15.01 9.59
CA VAL A 301 27.56 -16.42 9.30
C VAL A 301 29.08 -16.67 9.30
N GLN A 302 29.86 -15.82 8.62
CA GLN A 302 31.26 -16.14 8.32
C GLN A 302 32.28 -15.41 9.21
N CYS A 303 31.96 -14.22 9.71
CA CYS A 303 32.93 -13.34 10.34
C CYS A 303 33.55 -14.02 11.58
N PRO A 304 34.88 -14.24 11.62
CA PRO A 304 35.55 -14.94 12.73
C PRO A 304 35.36 -14.25 14.08
N ARG A 305 35.21 -12.92 14.09
CA ARG A 305 34.97 -12.11 15.29
C ARG A 305 33.80 -12.65 16.13
N PHE A 306 32.73 -13.06 15.46
CA PHE A 306 31.49 -13.50 16.09
C PHE A 306 31.37 -15.04 16.18
N ASN A 307 32.44 -15.78 15.87
CA ASN A 307 32.41 -17.24 15.89
C ASN A 307 32.09 -17.80 17.29
N HIS A 308 32.61 -17.15 18.33
CA HIS A 308 32.34 -17.54 19.71
C HIS A 308 30.85 -17.43 20.07
N LEU A 309 30.14 -16.42 19.54
CA LEU A 309 28.69 -16.27 19.74
C LEU A 309 27.91 -17.38 19.04
N ARG A 310 28.28 -17.69 17.78
CA ARG A 310 27.68 -18.79 17.03
C ARG A 310 27.90 -20.13 17.72
N ALA A 311 29.12 -20.40 18.18
CA ALA A 311 29.46 -21.63 18.89
C ALA A 311 28.69 -21.80 20.20
N ASN A 312 28.45 -20.72 20.93
CA ASN A 312 27.62 -20.74 22.14
C ASN A 312 26.15 -21.06 21.80
N ALA A 313 25.54 -20.30 20.88
CA ALA A 313 24.17 -20.52 20.47
C ALA A 313 23.96 -21.93 19.87
N HIS A 314 24.95 -22.44 19.13
CA HIS A 314 24.96 -23.80 18.59
C HIS A 314 24.87 -24.86 19.69
N ARG A 315 25.68 -24.74 20.75
CA ARG A 315 25.61 -25.65 21.92
C ARG A 315 24.25 -25.59 22.61
N ASP A 316 23.70 -24.39 22.79
CA ASP A 316 22.40 -24.19 23.44
C ASP A 316 21.27 -24.82 22.63
N VAL A 317 21.23 -24.58 21.31
CA VAL A 317 20.20 -25.15 20.43
C VAL A 317 20.25 -26.67 20.38
N ILE A 318 21.44 -27.27 20.32
CA ILE A 318 21.57 -28.74 20.36
C ILE A 318 21.06 -29.29 21.70
N SER A 319 21.44 -28.67 22.81
CA SER A 319 21.01 -29.09 24.15
C SER A 319 19.49 -29.03 24.29
N GLU A 320 18.86 -27.92 23.92
CA GLU A 320 17.41 -27.76 24.00
C GLU A 320 16.66 -28.69 23.03
N THR A 321 17.18 -28.85 21.81
CA THR A 321 16.59 -29.78 20.82
C THR A 321 16.67 -31.22 21.32
N SER A 322 17.80 -31.62 21.92
CA SER A 322 17.96 -32.96 22.52
C SER A 322 16.96 -33.19 23.66
N LYS A 323 16.77 -32.21 24.57
CA LYS A 323 15.79 -32.31 25.66
C LYS A 323 14.37 -32.51 25.13
N LEU A 324 13.99 -31.77 24.08
CA LEU A 324 12.66 -31.90 23.45
C LEU A 324 12.46 -33.27 22.81
N LEU A 325 13.48 -33.80 22.13
CA LEU A 325 13.40 -35.11 21.46
C LEU A 325 13.35 -36.28 22.45
N THR A 326 14.17 -36.22 23.51
CA THR A 326 14.18 -37.22 24.59
C THR A 326 12.85 -37.20 25.35
N GLY A 327 12.35 -36.01 25.69
CA GLY A 327 11.06 -35.88 26.41
C GLY A 327 9.84 -36.30 25.59
N ALA A 328 9.97 -36.40 24.27
CA ALA A 328 8.93 -36.90 23.38
C ALA A 328 9.13 -38.38 22.97
N GLU A 329 10.10 -39.08 23.57
CA GLU A 329 10.40 -40.50 23.32
C GLU A 329 10.59 -40.81 21.82
N THR A 330 11.28 -39.91 21.11
CA THR A 330 11.43 -40.00 19.66
C THR A 330 12.39 -41.12 19.26
N ASN A 331 12.13 -41.81 18.14
CA ASN A 331 13.03 -42.83 17.60
C ASN A 331 14.45 -42.27 17.38
N ARG A 332 15.48 -43.04 17.73
CA ARG A 332 16.91 -42.70 17.61
C ARG A 332 17.30 -42.19 16.23
N GLN A 333 16.80 -42.82 15.15
CA GLN A 333 17.11 -42.38 13.78
C GLN A 333 16.57 -40.96 13.49
N ILE A 334 15.35 -40.66 13.94
CA ILE A 334 14.74 -39.33 13.78
C ILE A 334 15.49 -38.31 14.64
N MET A 335 15.88 -38.70 15.85
CA MET A 335 16.65 -37.85 16.75
C MET A 335 17.99 -37.44 16.14
N GLU A 336 18.73 -38.38 15.55
CA GLU A 336 20.02 -38.12 14.90
C GLU A 336 19.88 -37.14 13.72
N VAL A 337 18.87 -37.31 12.86
CA VAL A 337 18.60 -36.41 11.71
C VAL A 337 18.28 -34.98 12.17
N ILE A 338 17.44 -34.84 13.21
CA ILE A 338 17.03 -33.53 13.73
C ILE A 338 18.20 -32.83 14.43
N LEU A 339 19.00 -33.57 15.22
CA LEU A 339 20.19 -33.01 15.87
C LEU A 339 21.26 -32.58 14.86
N HIS A 340 21.42 -33.33 13.77
CA HIS A 340 22.29 -32.93 12.66
C HIS A 340 21.83 -31.63 11.99
N SER A 341 20.51 -31.46 11.82
CA SER A 341 19.92 -30.21 11.31
C SER A 341 20.07 -29.05 12.31
N ALA A 342 19.95 -29.31 13.61
CA ALA A 342 20.19 -28.32 14.66
C ALA A 342 21.66 -27.84 14.67
N ALA A 343 22.60 -28.76 14.46
CA ALA A 343 24.03 -28.46 14.40
C ALA A 343 24.41 -27.57 13.19
N SER A 344 23.63 -27.62 12.12
CA SER A 344 23.85 -26.82 10.93
C SER A 344 23.11 -25.47 10.92
N LEU A 345 22.45 -25.08 12.01
CA LEU A 345 21.57 -23.91 12.01
C LEU A 345 22.33 -22.58 11.77
N PHE A 346 23.53 -22.41 12.31
CA PHE A 346 24.24 -21.11 12.28
C PHE A 346 25.44 -21.07 11.34
N VAL A 347 25.57 -22.08 10.48
CA VAL A 347 26.65 -22.25 9.51
C VAL A 347 26.08 -22.74 8.19
N ASP A 348 26.81 -22.53 7.10
CA ASP A 348 26.44 -23.04 5.80
C ASP A 348 26.49 -24.57 5.79
N HIS A 349 25.45 -25.18 5.24
CA HIS A 349 25.25 -26.62 5.27
C HIS A 349 24.17 -27.06 4.29
N GLU A 350 24.21 -28.32 3.87
CA GLU A 350 23.22 -28.96 2.99
C GLU A 350 21.79 -28.99 3.53
N ALA A 351 21.62 -28.75 4.84
CA ALA A 351 20.31 -28.65 5.47
C ALA A 351 19.55 -27.37 5.07
N TRP A 352 20.29 -26.35 4.60
CA TRP A 352 19.72 -25.09 4.14
C TRP A 352 19.39 -25.12 2.64
N PRO A 353 18.29 -24.48 2.22
CA PRO A 353 18.10 -24.17 0.81
C PRO A 353 19.32 -23.42 0.26
N GLN A 354 19.86 -23.87 -0.89
CA GLN A 354 21.06 -23.30 -1.52
C GLN A 354 22.32 -23.36 -0.64
N PHE A 355 22.38 -24.31 0.32
CA PHE A 355 23.55 -24.55 1.16
C PHE A 355 23.98 -23.38 2.05
N THR A 356 23.16 -22.32 2.13
CA THR A 356 23.53 -21.04 2.75
C THR A 356 22.65 -20.73 3.95
N SER A 357 23.25 -20.41 5.10
CA SER A 357 22.49 -20.09 6.30
C SER A 357 21.90 -18.68 6.27
N TYR A 358 20.58 -18.61 6.47
CA TYR A 358 19.81 -17.36 6.50
C TYR A 358 19.08 -17.14 7.82
N TYR A 359 19.60 -17.69 8.92
CA TYR A 359 18.96 -17.61 10.25
C TYR A 359 18.70 -16.16 10.70
N TYR A 360 19.58 -15.23 10.31
CA TYR A 360 19.46 -13.80 10.63
C TYR A 360 18.32 -13.11 9.88
N LEU A 361 17.73 -13.76 8.86
CA LEU A 361 16.50 -13.34 8.21
C LEU A 361 15.26 -13.97 8.88
N GLY A 362 15.42 -14.69 10.00
CA GLY A 362 14.34 -15.39 10.68
C GLY A 362 13.84 -16.63 9.93
N ILE A 363 14.62 -17.13 8.98
CA ILE A 363 14.37 -18.39 8.27
C ILE A 363 14.98 -19.53 9.09
N VAL A 364 14.39 -20.72 9.05
CA VAL A 364 14.93 -21.94 9.66
C VAL A 364 14.92 -23.07 8.62
N PRO A 365 15.86 -24.03 8.67
CA PRO A 365 15.89 -25.15 7.74
C PRO A 365 14.69 -26.05 7.97
N LYS A 366 14.26 -26.77 6.92
CA LYS A 366 13.14 -27.71 7.03
C LYS A 366 13.55 -28.88 7.92
N ILE A 367 12.65 -29.32 8.80
CA ILE A 367 12.87 -30.50 9.66
C ILE A 367 12.50 -31.76 8.84
N PRO A 368 13.46 -32.56 8.35
CA PRO A 368 13.18 -33.57 7.32
C PRO A 368 12.32 -34.74 7.81
N ALA A 369 12.45 -35.10 9.09
CA ALA A 369 11.90 -36.34 9.64
C ALA A 369 10.47 -36.23 10.19
N LEU A 370 9.86 -35.04 10.21
CA LEU A 370 8.55 -34.79 10.84
C LEU A 370 7.45 -34.31 9.87
N GLN A 371 7.70 -34.24 8.56
CA GLN A 371 6.72 -33.84 7.54
C GLN A 371 6.24 -35.03 6.67
N PRO A 372 4.95 -35.08 6.26
CA PRO A 372 3.74 -34.72 6.99
C PRO A 372 3.22 -35.96 7.73
N SER A 373 3.64 -36.15 8.98
CA SER A 373 3.01 -37.14 9.85
C SER A 373 1.57 -36.69 10.16
N ARG A 374 0.57 -37.56 9.94
CA ARG A 374 -0.81 -37.35 10.42
C ARG A 374 -0.92 -37.44 11.95
N ASN A 375 0.17 -37.74 12.66
CA ASN A 375 0.18 -37.84 14.10
C ASN A 375 0.25 -36.45 14.76
N PRO A 376 -0.76 -36.02 15.54
CA PRO A 376 -0.79 -34.71 16.18
C PRO A 376 0.37 -34.48 17.15
N SER A 377 0.94 -35.52 17.77
CA SER A 377 2.10 -35.37 18.67
C SER A 377 3.36 -34.94 17.92
N HIS A 378 3.58 -35.49 16.71
CA HIS A 378 4.72 -35.14 15.87
C HIS A 378 4.61 -33.71 15.34
N GLN A 379 3.40 -33.24 15.06
CA GLN A 379 3.14 -31.85 14.64
C GLN A 379 3.44 -30.86 15.78
N CYS A 380 2.98 -31.16 17.00
CA CYS A 380 3.28 -30.35 18.18
C CYS A 380 4.78 -30.29 18.48
N LEU A 381 5.47 -31.44 18.41
CA LEU A 381 6.93 -31.50 18.58
C LEU A 381 7.66 -30.69 17.51
N SER A 382 7.29 -30.83 16.23
CA SER A 382 7.86 -30.07 15.13
C SER A 382 7.68 -28.56 15.33
N ALA A 383 6.49 -28.12 15.77
CA ALA A 383 6.21 -26.72 16.06
C ALA A 383 7.09 -26.19 17.21
N ARG A 384 7.24 -26.97 18.29
CA ARG A 384 8.11 -26.62 19.42
C ARG A 384 9.57 -26.50 19.01
N ILE A 385 10.11 -27.46 18.25
CA ILE A 385 11.48 -27.42 17.75
C ILE A 385 11.70 -26.20 16.85
N THR A 386 10.78 -25.96 15.90
CA THR A 386 10.83 -24.81 14.98
C THR A 386 10.83 -23.50 15.77
N HIS A 387 9.96 -23.38 16.77
CA HIS A 387 9.88 -22.20 17.63
C HIS A 387 11.18 -21.97 18.42
N THR A 388 11.77 -23.03 18.99
CA THR A 388 13.06 -22.96 19.68
C THR A 388 14.17 -22.50 18.74
N TRP A 389 14.29 -23.10 17.55
CA TRP A 389 15.32 -22.73 16.56
C TRP A 389 15.16 -21.29 16.09
N HIS A 390 13.92 -20.87 15.80
CA HIS A 390 13.63 -19.50 15.38
C HIS A 390 13.98 -18.49 16.49
N THR A 391 13.61 -18.78 17.74
CA THR A 391 13.92 -17.93 18.90
C THR A 391 15.42 -17.79 19.13
N SER A 392 16.17 -18.90 19.08
CA SER A 392 17.63 -18.87 19.19
C SER A 392 18.28 -18.09 18.04
N SER A 393 17.73 -18.20 16.82
CA SER A 393 18.18 -17.44 15.65
C SER A 393 17.98 -15.93 15.82
N ILE A 394 16.80 -15.52 16.32
CA ILE A 394 16.48 -14.12 16.65
C ILE A 394 17.48 -13.58 17.66
N HIS A 395 17.67 -14.29 18.78
CA HIS A 395 18.55 -13.85 19.86
C HIS A 395 20.02 -13.76 19.42
N LEU A 396 20.49 -14.74 18.64
CA LEU A 396 21.86 -14.71 18.12
C LEU A 396 22.09 -13.53 17.18
N ALA A 397 21.17 -13.29 16.23
CA ALA A 397 21.27 -12.16 15.31
C ALA A 397 21.28 -10.82 16.07
N GLY A 398 20.38 -10.66 17.05
CA GLY A 398 20.36 -9.48 17.93
C GLY A 398 21.68 -9.30 18.69
N ARG A 399 22.24 -10.37 19.25
CA ARG A 399 23.50 -10.32 20.02
C ARG A 399 24.71 -9.96 19.15
N ILE A 400 24.84 -10.61 17.98
CA ILE A 400 25.91 -10.32 17.01
C ILE A 400 25.82 -8.86 16.57
N TRP A 401 24.63 -8.40 16.17
CA TRP A 401 24.45 -7.02 15.70
C TRP A 401 24.70 -5.99 16.81
N GLY A 402 24.26 -6.28 18.04
CA GLY A 402 24.53 -5.43 19.19
C GLY A 402 26.04 -5.31 19.48
N GLU A 403 26.79 -6.42 19.41
CA GLU A 403 28.25 -6.39 19.55
C GLU A 403 28.92 -5.65 18.39
N TYR A 404 28.49 -5.89 17.15
CA TYR A 404 28.94 -5.17 15.96
C TYR A 404 28.80 -3.64 16.12
N LYS A 405 27.61 -3.16 16.54
CA LYS A 405 27.37 -1.71 16.73
C LYS A 405 28.19 -1.14 17.89
N ARG A 406 28.44 -1.90 18.96
CA ARG A 406 29.30 -1.44 20.07
C ARG A 406 30.74 -1.25 19.59
N CYS A 407 31.31 -2.23 18.88
CA CYS A 407 32.69 -2.12 18.37
C CYS A 407 32.86 -1.03 17.31
N THR A 408 31.88 -0.85 16.42
CA THR A 408 31.98 0.16 15.34
C THR A 408 31.66 1.58 15.81
N SER A 409 30.80 1.74 16.82
CA SER A 409 30.52 3.06 17.41
C SER A 409 31.70 3.59 18.24
N THR A 410 32.39 2.73 18.99
CA THR A 410 33.63 3.10 19.68
C THR A 410 34.75 3.45 18.70
N ALA A 411 34.92 2.66 17.63
CA ALA A 411 35.88 2.97 16.57
C ALA A 411 35.59 4.32 15.90
N ARG A 412 34.31 4.67 15.63
CA ARG A 412 33.94 6.00 15.10
C ARG A 412 34.23 7.16 16.05
N ARG A 413 34.07 6.97 17.36
CA ARG A 413 34.42 8.01 18.35
C ARG A 413 35.92 8.30 18.37
N MET A 414 36.75 7.30 18.10
CA MET A 414 38.21 7.47 17.99
C MET A 414 38.63 8.00 16.61
N ALA A 415 37.96 7.60 15.52
CA ALA A 415 38.28 8.08 14.18
C ALA A 415 37.91 9.56 13.96
N ASN A 416 36.90 10.09 14.67
CA ASN A 416 36.52 11.51 14.54
C ASN A 416 37.55 12.50 15.15
N SER A 417 38.63 12.03 15.80
CA SER A 417 39.74 12.91 16.20
C SER A 417 40.85 13.03 15.15
N ASP A 418 40.87 12.15 14.15
CA ASP A 418 41.85 12.20 13.07
C ASP A 418 41.16 12.47 11.72
N VAL A 419 41.74 13.43 11.01
CA VAL A 419 41.31 13.90 9.69
C VAL A 419 41.10 12.71 8.73
N TYR A 420 39.98 12.76 7.99
CA TYR A 420 39.61 11.93 6.83
C TYR A 420 40.80 11.14 6.25
N THR A 421 40.89 9.85 6.57
CA THR A 421 41.78 8.91 5.88
C THR A 421 41.02 8.26 4.73
N PRO A 422 41.53 8.33 3.49
CA PRO A 422 40.89 7.71 2.33
C PRO A 422 40.91 6.18 2.48
N ALA A 423 40.05 5.50 1.71
CA ALA A 423 39.83 4.06 1.73
C ALA A 423 41.13 3.25 1.77
N HIS A 424 41.55 2.85 2.97
CA HIS A 424 42.72 1.98 3.14
C HIS A 424 42.35 0.56 2.74
N LEU A 425 43.13 0.00 1.82
CA LEU A 425 43.18 -1.44 1.56
C LEU A 425 43.53 -2.18 2.87
N PRO A 426 43.08 -3.44 3.07
CA PRO A 426 43.58 -4.29 4.14
C PRO A 426 45.11 -4.25 4.19
N LEU A 427 45.71 -4.25 5.39
CA LEU A 427 47.17 -4.11 5.57
C LEU A 427 48.00 -5.07 4.71
N HIS A 428 47.51 -6.29 4.48
CA HIS A 428 48.17 -7.29 3.65
C HIS A 428 48.05 -7.03 2.13
N LEU A 429 47.19 -6.10 1.69
CA LEU A 429 47.02 -5.66 0.30
C LEU A 429 47.57 -4.25 0.05
N CYS A 430 48.06 -3.55 1.09
CA CYS A 430 48.66 -2.23 0.95
C CYS A 430 49.88 -2.22 0.01
N HIS A 431 50.57 -3.35 -0.15
CA HIS A 431 51.70 -3.51 -1.08
C HIS A 431 51.31 -3.43 -2.57
N LEU A 432 50.01 -3.46 -2.89
CA LEU A 432 49.50 -3.32 -4.26
C LEU A 432 49.25 -1.86 -4.66
N LEU A 433 49.34 -0.93 -3.71
CA LEU A 433 49.33 0.50 -4.03
C LEU A 433 50.73 0.91 -4.49
N PRO A 434 50.85 1.71 -5.55
CA PRO A 434 52.14 2.26 -5.95
C PRO A 434 52.72 3.04 -4.78
N THR A 435 53.95 2.71 -4.41
CA THR A 435 54.74 3.50 -3.46
C THR A 435 55.07 4.83 -4.12
N ASP A 436 54.61 5.94 -3.54
CA ASP A 436 55.13 7.27 -3.87
C ASP A 436 56.62 7.38 -3.51
#